data_AF-K1PE63-F1
#
_entry.id   AF-K1PE63-F1
#
_cell.length_a   1.000
_cell.length_b   1.000
_cell.length_c   1.000
_cell.angle_alpha   90.00
_cell.angle_beta   90.00
_cell.angle_gamma   90.00
#
_symmetry.space_group_name_H-M   'P 1'
#
loop_
_entity.id
_entity.type
_entity.pdbx_description
1 polymer ?
#
loop_
_entity_poly.entity_id
_entity_poly.type
_entity_poly.pdbx_seq_one_letter_code
_entity_poly.pdbx_strand_id
1 'polypeptide(L)'
;MLIGPVNQVKEPLLATVHWAQQSPDTHDEAPLYALDFLTEIYEELIYSNTRVKYSAHADLILPVLLSSLSSEIDIDTDLCVPRKHCKKKVKSLQLLSVLSGEDDIRKKMVAMLSPSVYTQLLDFQLINNRVTLHVSKVSLGGEDWSEEGVHIVIFCMELMSKLRKYMPNLDGLFCSLLQDNKLVPFLSAGLTSADRTVVQTALQLFTFGTSLDAFPTVLIGDSMASCNARKREMTENVGSTPLTLGSTFKSMQPPVSLSHNHNGDFSRSSNSDQDASVQSIIEKMQTGLEVKDINRSEIIDIYEHKIQAFQTKENHLQDLLDAKTLALSQADRLIAQYRLEHISEEHQHLSAAYSDITDRYESSQKTLLSLKQELKTLTEMHEILQKHNESLKQQHDLASEQLSKLQEERKQLSKQLKEKETKLHELTKTHSKLESKYEKAEKERAELETGLDKMRDTLNKTEQTRKQFQQQVSSLELVCKQHEADLLSKDEQIKELSTQLEKHTQIAALIHSLSSGKSESGASVAK
;
A
#
# COMPACT_ATOMS: atom_id res chain seq x y z
N MET A 1 -11.81 -23.76 -9.59
CA MET A 1 -11.60 -24.65 -10.74
C MET A 1 -10.36 -24.14 -11.47
N LEU A 2 -9.26 -24.90 -11.43
CA LEU A 2 -8.03 -24.57 -12.15
C LEU A 2 -8.26 -24.90 -13.63
N ILE A 3 -8.40 -23.87 -14.47
CA ILE A 3 -8.44 -24.03 -15.92
C ILE A 3 -7.02 -24.39 -16.36
N GLY A 4 -6.87 -25.55 -17.01
CA GLY A 4 -5.57 -26.06 -17.50
C GLY A 4 -4.93 -25.18 -18.58
N PRO A 5 -3.74 -25.56 -19.09
CA PRO A 5 -3.01 -24.77 -20.08
C PRO A 5 -3.86 -24.51 -21.34
N VAL A 6 -3.79 -23.27 -21.86
CA VAL A 6 -4.60 -22.72 -22.99
C VAL A 6 -4.72 -23.68 -24.18
N ASN A 7 -3.66 -24.47 -24.44
CA ASN A 7 -3.61 -25.45 -25.53
C ASN A 7 -4.62 -26.62 -25.40
N GLN A 8 -5.35 -26.72 -24.29
CA GLN A 8 -6.35 -27.77 -24.03
C GLN A 8 -7.79 -27.24 -23.93
N VAL A 9 -7.99 -25.92 -23.98
CA VAL A 9 -9.31 -25.30 -23.82
C VAL A 9 -9.98 -25.14 -25.19
N LYS A 10 -10.94 -26.03 -25.51
CA LYS A 10 -11.65 -26.04 -26.80
C LYS A 10 -12.87 -25.13 -26.87
N GLU A 11 -13.35 -24.63 -25.74
CA GLU A 11 -14.57 -23.83 -25.66
C GLU A 11 -14.24 -22.32 -25.63
N PRO A 12 -14.78 -21.50 -26.54
CA PRO A 12 -14.41 -20.09 -26.67
C PRO A 12 -14.57 -19.29 -25.37
N LEU A 13 -15.67 -19.52 -24.63
CA LEU A 13 -15.92 -18.86 -23.36
C LEU A 13 -14.85 -19.19 -22.32
N LEU A 14 -14.48 -20.47 -22.19
CA LEU A 14 -13.51 -20.92 -21.21
C LEU A 14 -12.11 -20.36 -21.52
N ALA A 15 -11.76 -20.23 -22.81
CA ALA A 15 -10.51 -19.63 -23.24
C ALA A 15 -10.45 -18.14 -22.86
N THR A 16 -11.53 -17.39 -23.09
CA THR A 16 -11.59 -15.98 -22.73
C THR A 16 -11.56 -15.79 -21.21
N VAL A 17 -12.32 -16.59 -20.45
CA VAL A 17 -12.33 -16.54 -18.98
C VAL A 17 -10.95 -16.88 -18.41
N HIS A 18 -10.22 -17.83 -19.00
CA HIS A 18 -8.84 -18.14 -18.62
C HIS A 18 -7.93 -16.90 -18.77
N TRP A 19 -8.00 -16.19 -19.90
CA TRP A 19 -7.19 -14.98 -20.12
C TRP A 19 -7.58 -13.85 -19.17
N ALA A 20 -8.87 -13.64 -18.90
CA ALA A 20 -9.34 -12.66 -17.93
C ALA A 20 -8.82 -12.96 -16.50
N GLN A 21 -8.61 -14.23 -16.17
CA GLN A 21 -8.07 -14.64 -14.87
C GLN A 21 -6.58 -14.30 -14.69
N GLN A 22 -5.78 -14.30 -15.76
CA GLN A 22 -4.32 -14.12 -15.67
C GLN A 22 -3.90 -12.76 -15.07
N SER A 23 -2.74 -12.71 -14.41
CA SER A 23 -2.19 -11.44 -13.88
C SER A 23 -1.68 -10.55 -15.03
N PRO A 24 -1.97 -9.23 -14.99
CA PRO A 24 -1.42 -8.27 -15.95
C PRO A 24 0.11 -8.12 -15.83
N ASP A 25 0.73 -8.57 -14.74
CA ASP A 25 2.20 -8.58 -14.61
C ASP A 25 2.85 -9.59 -15.55
N THR A 26 2.20 -10.75 -15.68
CA THR A 26 2.71 -11.90 -16.43
C THR A 26 2.34 -11.86 -17.91
N HIS A 27 1.21 -11.24 -18.25
CA HIS A 27 0.61 -11.31 -19.60
C HIS A 27 0.18 -9.93 -20.14
N ASP A 28 0.67 -8.85 -19.53
CA ASP A 28 0.49 -7.46 -19.99
C ASP A 28 -0.97 -7.07 -20.24
N GLU A 29 -1.33 -6.65 -21.45
CA GLU A 29 -2.68 -6.19 -21.81
C GLU A 29 -3.67 -7.34 -22.14
N ALA A 30 -3.21 -8.59 -22.27
CA ALA A 30 -4.08 -9.70 -22.66
C ALA A 30 -5.27 -9.95 -21.70
N PRO A 31 -5.10 -9.88 -20.36
CA PRO A 31 -6.22 -10.00 -19.42
C PRO A 31 -7.21 -8.84 -19.56
N LEU A 32 -6.74 -7.64 -19.94
CA LEU A 32 -7.57 -6.46 -20.12
C LEU A 32 -8.44 -6.60 -21.36
N TYR A 33 -7.87 -7.02 -22.50
CA TYR A 33 -8.63 -7.29 -23.72
C TYR A 33 -9.64 -8.43 -23.56
N ALA A 34 -9.34 -9.44 -22.75
CA ALA A 34 -10.29 -10.50 -22.44
C ALA A 34 -11.51 -9.98 -21.68
N LEU A 35 -11.33 -9.06 -20.72
CA LEU A 35 -12.41 -8.37 -20.02
C LEU A 35 -13.17 -7.41 -20.95
N ASP A 36 -12.45 -6.67 -21.78
CA ASP A 36 -12.83 -6.05 -23.07
C ASP A 36 -13.95 -6.80 -23.77
N PHE A 37 -13.53 -7.90 -24.35
CA PHE A 37 -14.34 -8.76 -25.18
C PHE A 37 -15.55 -9.32 -24.42
N LEU A 38 -15.39 -9.74 -23.16
CA LEU A 38 -16.52 -10.20 -22.36
C LEU A 38 -17.54 -9.08 -22.14
N THR A 39 -17.10 -7.86 -21.87
CA THR A 39 -17.99 -6.71 -21.64
C THR A 39 -18.84 -6.44 -22.87
N GLU A 40 -18.21 -6.28 -24.04
CA GLU A 40 -18.90 -6.02 -25.31
C GLU A 40 -19.88 -7.13 -25.67
N ILE A 41 -19.46 -8.40 -25.56
CA ILE A 41 -20.32 -9.54 -25.88
C ILE A 41 -21.53 -9.61 -24.94
N TYR A 42 -21.33 -9.47 -23.63
CA TYR A 42 -22.48 -9.54 -22.70
C TYR A 42 -23.38 -8.32 -22.80
N GLU A 43 -22.84 -7.16 -23.15
CA GLU A 43 -23.65 -5.97 -23.44
C GLU A 43 -24.55 -6.21 -24.66
N GLU A 44 -24.02 -6.75 -25.75
CA GLU A 44 -24.79 -7.11 -26.95
C GLU A 44 -25.81 -8.23 -26.68
N LEU A 45 -25.43 -9.26 -25.90
CA LEU A 45 -26.31 -10.37 -25.57
C LEU A 45 -27.49 -9.94 -24.69
N ILE A 46 -27.24 -9.12 -23.67
CA ILE A 46 -28.28 -8.59 -22.78
C ILE A 46 -29.18 -7.63 -23.58
N TYR A 47 -28.60 -6.77 -24.42
CA TYR A 47 -29.36 -5.80 -25.22
C TYR A 47 -30.21 -6.46 -26.32
N SER A 48 -29.69 -7.49 -27.00
CA SER A 48 -30.41 -8.22 -28.05
C SER A 48 -31.56 -9.09 -27.52
N ASN A 49 -31.68 -9.24 -26.19
CA ASN A 49 -32.69 -10.05 -25.51
C ASN A 49 -32.78 -11.47 -26.10
N THR A 50 -31.63 -12.01 -26.53
CA THR A 50 -31.53 -13.36 -27.02
C THR A 50 -31.77 -14.30 -25.84
N ARG A 51 -32.86 -15.08 -25.88
CA ARG A 51 -33.35 -15.96 -24.80
C ARG A 51 -32.45 -17.15 -24.46
N VAL A 52 -31.14 -17.03 -24.62
CA VAL A 52 -30.21 -18.05 -24.15
C VAL A 52 -30.01 -17.81 -22.66
N LYS A 53 -30.20 -18.85 -21.86
CA LYS A 53 -29.98 -18.79 -20.42
C LYS A 53 -28.47 -18.76 -20.14
N TYR A 54 -27.84 -17.60 -20.28
CA TYR A 54 -26.43 -17.36 -19.97
C TYR A 54 -26.13 -17.41 -18.46
N SER A 55 -27.12 -17.72 -17.62
CA SER A 55 -26.96 -17.95 -16.19
C SER A 55 -25.85 -18.96 -15.87
N ALA A 56 -25.64 -19.98 -16.70
CA ALA A 56 -24.54 -20.94 -16.52
C ALA A 56 -23.15 -20.32 -16.76
N HIS A 57 -23.05 -19.32 -17.63
CA HIS A 57 -21.78 -18.62 -17.86
C HIS A 57 -21.39 -17.75 -16.67
N ALA A 58 -22.37 -17.19 -15.95
CA ALA A 58 -22.12 -16.41 -14.74
C ALA A 58 -21.38 -17.23 -13.66
N ASP A 59 -21.63 -18.55 -13.58
CA ASP A 59 -20.93 -19.43 -12.63
C ASP A 59 -19.42 -19.55 -12.93
N LEU A 60 -19.02 -19.33 -14.19
CA LEU A 60 -17.62 -19.31 -14.60
C LEU A 60 -17.00 -17.92 -14.49
N ILE A 61 -17.75 -16.88 -14.83
CA ILE A 61 -17.24 -15.51 -14.93
C ILE A 61 -17.16 -14.84 -13.55
N LEU A 62 -18.22 -14.93 -12.74
CA LEU A 62 -18.29 -14.18 -11.48
C LEU A 62 -17.14 -14.50 -10.51
N PRO A 63 -16.73 -15.76 -10.27
CA PRO A 63 -15.59 -16.04 -9.41
C PRO A 63 -14.29 -15.37 -9.87
N VAL A 64 -14.07 -15.30 -11.18
CA VAL A 64 -12.88 -14.66 -11.76
C VAL A 64 -12.89 -13.16 -11.49
N LEU A 65 -14.03 -12.50 -11.72
CA LEU A 65 -14.16 -11.06 -11.47
C LEU A 65 -14.00 -10.72 -9.98
N LEU A 66 -14.63 -11.50 -9.10
CA LEU A 66 -14.51 -11.31 -7.65
C LEU A 66 -13.08 -11.51 -7.16
N SER A 67 -12.37 -12.53 -7.67
CA SER A 67 -10.96 -12.71 -7.35
C SER A 67 -10.09 -11.53 -7.82
N SER A 68 -10.42 -10.92 -8.95
CA SER A 68 -9.74 -9.72 -9.45
C SER A 68 -10.04 -8.48 -8.61
N LEU A 69 -11.25 -8.35 -8.05
CA LEU A 69 -11.59 -7.24 -7.15
C LEU A 69 -10.93 -7.38 -5.78
N SER A 70 -10.75 -8.60 -5.28
CA SER A 70 -10.11 -8.88 -3.99
C SER A 70 -8.58 -8.91 -4.03
N SER A 71 -7.94 -8.84 -5.20
CA SER A 71 -6.48 -8.84 -5.29
C SER A 71 -5.87 -7.59 -4.62
N GLU A 72 -4.82 -7.75 -3.83
CA GLU A 72 -4.11 -6.62 -3.23
C GLU A 72 -3.33 -5.84 -4.30
N ILE A 73 -3.23 -4.52 -4.13
CA ILE A 73 -2.42 -3.64 -4.98
C ILE A 73 -1.21 -3.23 -4.14
N ASP A 74 -0.02 -3.65 -4.58
CA ASP A 74 1.24 -3.24 -3.96
C ASP A 74 1.63 -1.85 -4.47
N ILE A 75 1.61 -0.85 -3.57
CA ILE A 75 1.91 0.56 -3.88
C ILE A 75 3.42 0.85 -3.82
N ASP A 76 4.22 -0.01 -3.18
CA ASP A 76 5.66 0.20 -2.98
C ASP A 76 6.50 -0.22 -4.20
N THR A 77 5.87 -0.88 -5.17
CA THR A 77 6.46 -1.29 -6.45
C THR A 77 6.36 -0.17 -7.51
N ASP A 78 7.11 -0.29 -8.61
CA ASP A 78 7.10 0.63 -9.76
C ASP A 78 5.68 1.13 -10.14
N LEU A 79 5.52 2.43 -10.42
CA LEU A 79 4.24 3.13 -10.65
C LEU A 79 3.36 2.46 -11.73
N CYS A 80 3.99 1.75 -12.67
CA CYS A 80 3.33 1.01 -13.73
C CYS A 80 2.52 -0.20 -13.21
N VAL A 81 2.97 -0.87 -12.15
CA VAL A 81 2.33 -2.09 -11.61
C VAL A 81 0.99 -1.80 -10.93
N PRO A 82 0.87 -0.82 -10.00
CA PRO A 82 -0.43 -0.40 -9.47
C PRO A 82 -1.40 0.01 -10.56
N ARG A 83 -0.92 0.73 -11.58
CA ARG A 83 -1.74 1.19 -12.69
C ARG A 83 -2.37 0.04 -13.47
N LYS A 84 -1.59 -0.98 -13.85
CA LYS A 84 -2.09 -2.17 -14.55
C LYS A 84 -3.15 -2.93 -13.74
N HIS A 85 -2.92 -3.09 -12.44
CA HIS A 85 -3.88 -3.72 -11.54
C HIS A 85 -5.16 -2.89 -11.39
N CYS A 86 -5.04 -1.57 -11.27
CA CYS A 86 -6.19 -0.68 -11.24
C CYS A 86 -7.01 -0.77 -12.52
N LYS A 87 -6.37 -0.77 -13.70
CA LYS A 87 -7.06 -0.99 -14.99
C LYS A 87 -7.84 -2.29 -14.98
N LYS A 88 -7.24 -3.40 -14.53
CA LYS A 88 -7.93 -4.69 -14.47
C LYS A 88 -9.16 -4.66 -13.56
N LYS A 89 -9.07 -4.01 -12.40
CA LYS A 89 -10.21 -3.82 -11.49
C LYS A 89 -11.31 -2.96 -12.14
N VAL A 90 -10.95 -1.88 -12.84
CA VAL A 90 -11.92 -1.05 -13.59
C VAL A 90 -12.68 -1.88 -14.61
N LYS A 91 -11.97 -2.64 -15.46
CA LYS A 91 -12.62 -3.51 -16.46
C LYS A 91 -13.50 -4.58 -15.82
N SER A 92 -13.07 -5.13 -14.68
CA SER A 92 -13.87 -6.09 -13.92
C SER A 92 -15.17 -5.47 -13.38
N LEU A 93 -15.11 -4.24 -12.86
CA LEU A 93 -16.29 -3.50 -12.40
C LEU A 93 -17.25 -3.18 -13.54
N GLN A 94 -16.73 -2.75 -14.70
CA GLN A 94 -17.54 -2.47 -15.89
C GLN A 94 -18.30 -3.72 -16.36
N LEU A 95 -17.61 -4.87 -16.45
CA LEU A 95 -18.27 -6.14 -16.79
C LEU A 95 -19.32 -6.54 -15.75
N LEU A 96 -19.04 -6.42 -14.45
CA LEU A 96 -20.05 -6.68 -13.41
C LEU A 96 -21.26 -5.74 -13.54
N SER A 97 -21.03 -4.48 -13.92
CA SER A 97 -22.07 -3.48 -14.15
C SER A 97 -22.99 -3.89 -15.31
N VAL A 98 -22.43 -4.39 -16.42
CA VAL A 98 -23.19 -4.94 -17.56
C VAL A 98 -23.96 -6.20 -17.15
N LEU A 99 -23.30 -7.16 -16.51
CA LEU A 99 -23.91 -8.42 -16.07
C LEU A 99 -25.06 -8.21 -15.08
N SER A 100 -25.01 -7.16 -14.27
CA SER A 100 -26.10 -6.80 -13.34
C SER A 100 -27.40 -6.39 -14.04
N GLY A 101 -27.35 -6.09 -15.35
CA GLY A 101 -28.52 -5.80 -16.17
C GLY A 101 -29.49 -6.98 -16.27
N GLU A 102 -28.99 -8.21 -16.20
CA GLU A 102 -29.81 -9.42 -16.30
C GLU A 102 -30.21 -10.00 -14.95
N ASP A 103 -31.50 -10.32 -14.79
CA ASP A 103 -32.12 -10.64 -13.49
C ASP A 103 -31.53 -11.88 -12.83
N ASP A 104 -31.29 -12.95 -13.60
CA ASP A 104 -30.78 -14.21 -13.06
C ASP A 104 -29.30 -14.10 -12.67
N ILE A 105 -28.51 -13.34 -13.44
CA ILE A 105 -27.11 -13.07 -13.13
C ILE A 105 -27.01 -12.15 -11.91
N ARG A 106 -27.85 -11.13 -11.83
CA ARG A 106 -27.94 -10.22 -10.68
C ARG A 106 -28.23 -10.95 -9.37
N LYS A 107 -29.15 -11.92 -9.37
CA LYS A 107 -29.43 -12.76 -8.18
C LYS A 107 -28.19 -13.55 -7.74
N LYS A 108 -27.45 -14.13 -8.69
CA LYS A 108 -26.20 -14.85 -8.40
C LYS A 108 -25.11 -13.90 -7.86
N MET A 109 -24.96 -12.73 -8.46
CA MET A 109 -24.03 -11.70 -8.00
C MET A 109 -24.31 -11.29 -6.55
N VAL A 110 -25.57 -11.02 -6.21
CA VAL A 110 -25.99 -10.66 -4.84
C VAL A 110 -25.71 -11.78 -3.84
N ALA A 111 -25.81 -13.05 -4.26
CA ALA A 111 -25.46 -14.18 -3.39
C ALA A 111 -23.95 -14.34 -3.16
N MET A 112 -23.11 -13.85 -4.08
CA MET A 112 -21.65 -13.99 -4.02
C MET A 112 -20.92 -12.75 -3.49
N LEU A 113 -21.48 -11.55 -3.65
CA LEU A 113 -20.89 -10.28 -3.22
C LEU A 113 -21.31 -9.93 -1.79
N SER A 114 -20.33 -9.68 -0.94
CA SER A 114 -20.57 -9.08 0.38
C SER A 114 -20.40 -7.55 0.33
N PRO A 115 -21.12 -6.79 1.17
CA PRO A 115 -20.89 -5.35 1.32
C PRO A 115 -19.43 -4.97 1.64
N SER A 116 -18.68 -5.87 2.28
CA SER A 116 -17.27 -5.66 2.63
C SER A 116 -16.34 -5.52 1.42
N VAL A 117 -16.68 -6.12 0.27
CA VAL A 117 -15.87 -5.98 -0.95
C VAL A 117 -15.86 -4.53 -1.43
N TYR A 118 -17.02 -3.86 -1.35
CA TYR A 118 -17.16 -2.46 -1.73
C TYR A 118 -16.38 -1.56 -0.78
N THR A 119 -16.52 -1.77 0.54
CA THR A 119 -15.81 -0.94 1.52
C THR A 119 -14.30 -1.12 1.40
N GLN A 120 -13.79 -2.35 1.25
CA GLN A 120 -12.35 -2.59 1.07
C GLN A 120 -11.80 -1.89 -0.18
N LEU A 121 -12.53 -1.98 -1.29
CA LEU A 121 -12.12 -1.36 -2.56
C LEU A 121 -12.14 0.17 -2.47
N LEU A 122 -13.18 0.73 -1.86
CA LEU A 122 -13.33 2.18 -1.69
C LEU A 122 -12.35 2.73 -0.66
N ASP A 123 -12.24 2.12 0.52
CA ASP A 123 -11.32 2.56 1.58
C ASP A 123 -9.88 2.59 1.08
N PHE A 124 -9.44 1.56 0.35
CA PHE A 124 -8.12 1.54 -0.26
C PHE A 124 -7.88 2.75 -1.18
N GLN A 125 -8.86 3.08 -2.04
CA GLN A 125 -8.74 4.22 -2.95
C GLN A 125 -8.82 5.55 -2.20
N LEU A 126 -9.78 5.71 -1.29
CA LEU A 126 -9.99 6.94 -0.52
C LEU A 126 -8.78 7.29 0.37
N ILE A 127 -8.01 6.29 0.83
CA ILE A 127 -6.83 6.48 1.68
C ILE A 127 -5.56 6.66 0.85
N ASN A 128 -5.34 5.83 -0.18
CA ASN A 128 -4.04 5.75 -0.86
C ASN A 128 -3.96 6.52 -2.17
N ASN A 129 -5.11 6.85 -2.79
CA ASN A 129 -5.11 7.53 -4.08
C ASN A 129 -4.74 9.00 -3.94
N ARG A 130 -3.77 9.43 -4.76
CA ARG A 130 -3.21 10.77 -4.78
C ARG A 130 -4.16 11.82 -5.35
N VAL A 131 -5.35 11.46 -5.86
CA VAL A 131 -6.38 12.43 -6.28
C VAL A 131 -6.78 13.39 -5.15
N THR A 132 -6.66 12.94 -3.90
CA THR A 132 -6.84 13.77 -2.70
C THR A 132 -5.72 14.81 -2.54
N LEU A 133 -4.49 14.47 -2.96
CA LEU A 133 -3.32 15.36 -3.00
C LEU A 133 -3.28 16.24 -4.25
N HIS A 134 -3.96 15.86 -5.33
CA HIS A 134 -4.08 16.65 -6.58
C HIS A 134 -4.91 17.94 -6.42
N VAL A 135 -5.50 18.18 -5.25
CA VAL A 135 -6.00 19.51 -4.81
C VAL A 135 -4.82 20.46 -4.50
N SER A 136 -3.62 19.91 -4.26
CA SER A 136 -2.37 20.63 -3.97
C SER A 136 -1.39 20.52 -5.14
N LYS A 137 -1.49 21.43 -6.11
CA LYS A 137 -0.48 21.96 -7.09
C LYS A 137 0.65 21.07 -7.70
N VAL A 138 0.77 19.77 -7.42
CA VAL A 138 1.89 18.94 -7.88
C VAL A 138 1.37 17.87 -8.83
N SER A 139 1.47 18.14 -10.14
CA SER A 139 1.15 17.17 -11.17
C SER A 139 2.40 16.33 -11.48
N LEU A 140 2.36 15.03 -11.16
CA LEU A 140 3.24 14.04 -11.77
C LEU A 140 2.60 13.61 -13.10
N GLY A 141 3.42 13.33 -14.12
CA GLY A 141 2.99 13.05 -15.49
C GLY A 141 2.07 11.83 -15.66
N GLY A 142 1.76 11.48 -16.92
CA GLY A 142 0.79 10.43 -17.33
C GLY A 142 1.12 8.97 -16.95
N GLU A 143 1.93 8.77 -15.92
CA GLU A 143 2.31 7.48 -15.34
C GLU A 143 1.72 7.26 -13.93
N ASP A 144 0.96 8.22 -13.39
CA ASP A 144 0.26 8.07 -12.12
C ASP A 144 -0.98 7.15 -12.26
N TRP A 145 -1.21 6.27 -11.29
CA TRP A 145 -2.37 5.36 -11.24
C TRP A 145 -3.63 6.03 -10.68
N SER A 146 -3.52 7.30 -10.29
CA SER A 146 -4.59 8.06 -9.65
C SER A 146 -5.85 8.16 -10.51
N GLU A 147 -5.71 8.32 -11.84
CA GLU A 147 -6.84 8.36 -12.78
C GLU A 147 -7.61 7.04 -12.80
N GLU A 148 -6.91 5.90 -12.94
CA GLU A 148 -7.57 4.60 -12.87
C GLU A 148 -8.20 4.33 -11.50
N GLY A 149 -7.61 4.82 -10.41
CA GLY A 149 -8.22 4.73 -9.10
C GLY A 149 -9.48 5.59 -8.93
N VAL A 150 -9.58 6.74 -9.62
CA VAL A 150 -10.85 7.50 -9.74
C VAL A 150 -11.90 6.65 -10.44
N HIS A 151 -11.54 6.00 -11.55
CA HIS A 151 -12.46 5.12 -12.26
C HIS A 151 -12.95 3.96 -11.38
N ILE A 152 -12.09 3.37 -10.55
CA ILE A 152 -12.49 2.34 -9.59
C ILE A 152 -13.59 2.85 -8.66
N VAL A 153 -13.42 4.03 -8.07
CA VAL A 153 -14.40 4.61 -7.15
C VAL A 153 -15.74 4.88 -7.86
N ILE A 154 -15.70 5.48 -9.05
CA ILE A 154 -16.90 5.82 -9.82
C ILE A 154 -17.67 4.55 -10.23
N PHE A 155 -17.02 3.55 -10.81
CA PHE A 155 -17.67 2.31 -11.26
C PHE A 155 -18.06 1.39 -10.09
N CYS A 156 -17.33 1.43 -8.97
CA CYS A 156 -17.72 0.73 -7.74
C CYS A 156 -19.02 1.30 -7.19
N MET A 157 -19.12 2.63 -7.08
CA MET A 157 -20.33 3.33 -6.67
C MET A 157 -21.50 3.12 -7.64
N GLU A 158 -21.24 3.03 -8.94
CA GLU A 158 -22.25 2.65 -9.95
C GLU A 158 -22.81 1.25 -9.68
N LEU A 159 -21.93 0.26 -9.49
CA LEU A 159 -22.34 -1.11 -9.21
C LEU A 159 -23.14 -1.20 -7.91
N MET A 160 -22.73 -0.47 -6.86
CA MET A 160 -23.52 -0.33 -5.63
C MET A 160 -24.90 0.25 -5.93
N SER A 161 -24.99 1.30 -6.74
CA SER A 161 -26.26 1.93 -7.12
C SER A 161 -27.24 0.95 -7.79
N LYS A 162 -26.73 0.04 -8.64
CA LYS A 162 -27.54 -1.00 -9.31
C LYS A 162 -27.98 -2.13 -8.37
N LEU A 163 -27.15 -2.49 -7.40
CA LEU A 163 -27.37 -3.63 -6.52
C LEU A 163 -28.01 -3.30 -5.16
N ARG A 164 -28.03 -2.03 -4.74
CA ARG A 164 -28.45 -1.62 -3.39
C ARG A 164 -29.88 -1.99 -3.00
N LYS A 165 -30.79 -2.14 -3.97
CA LYS A 165 -32.18 -2.57 -3.72
C LYS A 165 -32.30 -4.07 -3.42
N TYR A 166 -31.29 -4.85 -3.77
CA TYR A 166 -31.31 -6.32 -3.69
C TYR A 166 -30.43 -6.85 -2.54
N MET A 167 -29.51 -6.02 -2.02
CA MET A 167 -28.61 -6.41 -0.94
C MET A 167 -28.96 -5.67 0.36
N PRO A 168 -29.16 -6.38 1.49
CA PRO A 168 -29.42 -5.74 2.76
C PRO A 168 -28.22 -4.90 3.21
N ASN A 169 -28.49 -3.77 3.84
CA ASN A 169 -27.50 -2.81 4.37
C ASN A 169 -26.63 -2.08 3.32
N LEU A 170 -26.75 -2.38 2.02
CA LEU A 170 -25.97 -1.69 0.99
C LEU A 170 -26.52 -0.28 0.71
N ASP A 171 -27.83 -0.08 0.77
CA ASP A 171 -28.47 1.22 0.49
C ASP A 171 -28.02 2.30 1.49
N GLY A 172 -28.03 1.97 2.79
CA GLY A 172 -27.53 2.87 3.84
C GLY A 172 -26.04 3.17 3.69
N LEU A 173 -25.22 2.17 3.37
CA LEU A 173 -23.79 2.36 3.09
C LEU A 173 -23.55 3.26 1.88
N PHE A 174 -24.31 3.05 0.78
CA PHE A 174 -24.21 3.85 -0.43
C PHE A 174 -24.56 5.33 -0.18
N CYS A 175 -25.64 5.60 0.55
CA CYS A 175 -26.02 6.96 0.94
C CYS A 175 -24.97 7.60 1.86
N SER A 176 -24.46 6.85 2.84
CA SER A 176 -23.39 7.32 3.73
C SER A 176 -22.12 7.68 2.97
N LEU A 177 -21.72 6.89 1.98
CA LEU A 177 -20.54 7.16 1.16
C LEU A 177 -20.71 8.40 0.28
N LEU A 178 -21.90 8.62 -0.28
CA LEU A 178 -22.20 9.84 -1.05
C LEU A 178 -22.15 11.11 -0.20
N GLN A 179 -22.40 11.00 1.10
CA GLN A 179 -22.31 12.10 2.06
C GLN A 179 -20.88 12.29 2.61
N ASP A 180 -19.95 11.36 2.36
CA ASP A 180 -18.58 11.47 2.84
C ASP A 180 -17.79 12.50 2.02
N ASN A 181 -17.21 13.48 2.72
CA ASN A 181 -16.34 14.49 2.13
C ASN A 181 -15.10 13.89 1.43
N LYS A 182 -14.66 12.70 1.82
CA LYS A 182 -13.54 11.99 1.15
C LYS A 182 -13.86 11.62 -0.29
N LEU A 183 -15.15 11.49 -0.65
CA LEU A 183 -15.57 11.17 -2.01
C LEU A 183 -15.50 12.37 -2.96
N VAL A 184 -15.47 13.60 -2.43
CA VAL A 184 -15.52 14.85 -3.21
C VAL A 184 -14.46 14.93 -4.31
N PRO A 185 -13.17 14.65 -4.05
CA PRO A 185 -12.13 14.73 -5.10
C PRO A 185 -12.35 13.72 -6.22
N PHE A 186 -12.85 12.52 -5.90
CA PHE A 186 -13.10 11.46 -6.88
C PHE A 186 -14.30 11.81 -7.77
N LEU A 187 -15.39 12.28 -7.16
CA LEU A 187 -16.58 12.67 -7.92
C LEU A 187 -16.29 13.88 -8.82
N SER A 188 -15.53 14.86 -8.32
CA SER A 188 -15.13 16.04 -9.09
C SER A 188 -14.17 15.70 -10.23
N ALA A 189 -13.19 14.82 -10.00
CA ALA A 189 -12.31 14.30 -11.05
C ALA A 189 -13.10 13.51 -12.11
N GLY A 190 -14.10 12.72 -11.69
CA GLY A 190 -15.00 12.00 -12.60
C GLY A 190 -15.86 12.95 -13.46
N LEU A 191 -16.47 13.97 -12.85
CA LEU A 191 -17.29 14.98 -13.54
C LEU A 191 -16.49 15.85 -14.52
N THR A 192 -15.20 16.03 -14.27
CA THR A 192 -14.29 16.80 -15.13
C THR A 192 -13.46 15.91 -16.06
N SER A 193 -13.69 14.59 -16.08
CA SER A 193 -12.95 13.62 -16.91
C SER A 193 -13.13 13.87 -18.42
N ALA A 194 -12.17 13.40 -19.22
CA ALA A 194 -12.32 13.35 -20.68
C ALA A 194 -13.10 12.10 -21.14
N ASP A 195 -13.19 11.07 -20.29
CA ASP A 195 -13.91 9.84 -20.58
C ASP A 195 -15.43 10.05 -20.41
N ARG A 196 -16.16 9.89 -21.51
CA ARG A 196 -17.62 10.02 -21.54
C ARG A 196 -18.31 9.09 -20.54
N THR A 197 -17.88 7.84 -20.42
CA THR A 197 -18.54 6.84 -19.56
C THR A 197 -18.40 7.21 -18.09
N VAL A 198 -17.22 7.69 -17.70
CA VAL A 198 -16.92 8.15 -16.35
C VAL A 198 -17.74 9.39 -16.02
N VAL A 199 -17.80 10.38 -16.92
CA VAL A 199 -18.60 11.60 -16.73
C VAL A 199 -20.08 11.27 -16.58
N GLN A 200 -20.63 10.40 -17.42
CA GLN A 200 -22.05 10.01 -17.33
C GLN A 200 -22.36 9.32 -16.00
N THR A 201 -21.50 8.41 -15.57
CA THR A 201 -21.64 7.68 -14.31
C THR A 201 -21.52 8.62 -13.11
N ALA A 202 -20.51 9.49 -13.10
CA ALA A 202 -20.31 10.50 -12.07
C ALA A 202 -21.50 11.47 -11.99
N LEU A 203 -22.06 11.88 -13.13
CA LEU A 203 -23.23 12.76 -13.19
C LEU A 203 -24.49 12.08 -12.63
N GLN A 204 -24.67 10.78 -12.88
CA GLN A 204 -25.77 10.01 -12.28
C GLN A 204 -25.63 9.94 -10.75
N LEU A 205 -24.42 9.67 -10.25
CA LEU A 205 -24.13 9.64 -8.82
C LEU A 205 -24.33 11.02 -8.18
N PHE A 206 -23.88 12.09 -8.83
CA PHE A 206 -24.10 13.47 -8.38
C PHE A 206 -25.58 13.81 -8.32
N THR A 207 -26.34 13.51 -9.38
CA THR A 207 -27.79 13.77 -9.43
C THR A 207 -28.52 13.03 -8.32
N PHE A 208 -28.16 11.76 -8.07
CA PHE A 208 -28.71 11.03 -6.93
C PHE A 208 -28.28 11.67 -5.60
N GLY A 209 -27.01 12.03 -5.44
CA GLY A 209 -26.47 12.66 -4.25
C GLY A 209 -27.20 13.95 -3.87
N THR A 210 -27.57 14.79 -4.85
CA THR A 210 -28.32 16.04 -4.58
C THR A 210 -29.69 15.83 -3.94
N SER A 211 -30.23 14.60 -3.96
CA SER A 211 -31.46 14.27 -3.23
C SER A 211 -31.26 13.96 -1.74
N LEU A 212 -30.01 13.96 -1.26
CA LEU A 212 -29.65 13.68 0.14
C LEU A 212 -29.39 14.98 0.91
N ASP A 213 -29.87 15.07 2.15
CA ASP A 213 -29.86 16.30 2.97
C ASP A 213 -28.45 16.83 3.33
N ALA A 214 -27.41 15.99 3.30
CA ALA A 214 -26.04 16.31 3.68
C ALA A 214 -25.01 16.11 2.54
N PHE A 215 -25.44 16.23 1.29
CA PHE A 215 -24.56 16.05 0.15
C PHE A 215 -23.62 17.26 -0.05
N PRO A 216 -22.30 17.07 -0.22
CA PRO A 216 -21.31 18.16 -0.25
C PRO A 216 -21.25 18.92 -1.59
N THR A 217 -22.37 19.43 -2.09
CA THR A 217 -22.48 20.09 -3.41
C THR A 217 -21.51 21.26 -3.59
N VAL A 218 -21.33 22.11 -2.57
CA VAL A 218 -20.44 23.28 -2.63
C VAL A 218 -18.97 22.83 -2.77
N LEU A 219 -18.55 21.86 -1.95
CA LEU A 219 -17.19 21.32 -2.00
C LEU A 219 -16.88 20.65 -3.34
N ILE A 220 -17.88 19.97 -3.93
CA ILE A 220 -17.77 19.41 -5.28
C ILE A 220 -17.58 20.53 -6.31
N GLY A 221 -18.35 21.62 -6.22
CA GLY A 221 -18.20 22.79 -7.09
C GLY A 221 -16.78 23.38 -7.05
N ASP A 222 -16.24 23.60 -5.85
CA ASP A 222 -14.89 24.14 -5.64
C ASP A 222 -13.81 23.17 -6.18
N SER A 223 -13.97 21.88 -5.90
CA SER A 223 -13.05 20.84 -6.37
C SER A 223 -13.09 20.67 -7.90
N MET A 224 -14.27 20.77 -8.54
CA MET A 224 -14.42 20.79 -9.99
C MET A 224 -13.76 22.00 -10.63
N ALA A 225 -13.93 23.19 -10.05
CA ALA A 225 -13.27 24.40 -10.54
C ALA A 225 -11.74 24.25 -10.51
N SER A 226 -11.20 23.70 -9.40
CA SER A 226 -9.78 23.39 -9.25
C SER A 226 -9.29 22.36 -10.29
N CYS A 227 -10.03 21.27 -10.47
CA CYS A 227 -9.72 20.24 -11.48
C CYS A 227 -9.68 20.81 -12.90
N ASN A 228 -10.65 21.65 -13.27
CA ASN A 228 -10.73 22.29 -14.58
C ASN A 228 -9.63 23.32 -14.81
N ALA A 229 -9.24 24.09 -13.80
CA ALA A 229 -8.12 25.03 -13.88
C ALA A 229 -6.81 24.29 -14.16
N ARG A 230 -6.54 23.21 -13.43
CA ARG A 230 -5.35 22.35 -13.63
C ARG A 230 -5.30 21.71 -15.01
N LYS A 231 -6.45 21.20 -15.51
CA LYS A 231 -6.50 20.62 -16.86
C LYS A 231 -6.17 21.66 -17.95
N ARG A 232 -6.61 22.91 -17.77
CA ARG A 232 -6.26 24.01 -18.69
C ARG A 232 -4.76 24.31 -18.68
N GLU A 233 -4.16 24.44 -17.51
CA GLU A 233 -2.71 24.64 -17.36
C GLU A 233 -1.89 23.54 -18.05
N MET A 234 -2.35 22.29 -17.96
CA MET A 234 -1.70 21.13 -18.59
C MET A 234 -1.85 21.13 -20.12
N THR A 235 -3.00 21.54 -20.66
CA THR A 235 -3.20 21.68 -22.11
C THR A 235 -2.47 22.88 -22.71
N GLU A 236 -2.32 23.97 -21.98
CA GLU A 236 -1.60 25.17 -22.43
C GLU A 236 -0.07 24.94 -22.44
N ASN A 237 0.45 24.16 -21.51
CA ASN A 237 1.88 23.79 -21.44
C ASN A 237 2.34 22.78 -22.51
N VAL A 238 1.43 21.98 -23.09
CA VAL A 238 1.77 21.03 -24.18
C VAL A 238 1.72 21.72 -25.55
N GLY A 239 1.02 22.86 -25.67
CA GLY A 239 0.88 23.62 -26.92
C GLY A 239 2.01 24.61 -27.23
N SER A 240 2.98 24.80 -26.34
CA SER A 240 4.05 25.79 -26.51
C SER A 240 5.26 25.24 -27.29
N THR A 241 5.02 24.81 -28.53
CA THR A 241 6.03 24.87 -29.61
C THR A 241 5.75 26.10 -30.49
N PRO A 242 6.79 26.77 -31.04
CA PRO A 242 6.66 28.15 -31.49
C PRO A 242 5.73 28.29 -32.70
N LEU A 243 4.79 29.23 -32.54
CA LEU A 243 4.05 29.98 -33.55
C LEU A 243 4.30 29.55 -35.01
N THR A 244 3.43 28.70 -35.55
CA THR A 244 3.08 28.79 -36.97
C THR A 244 1.85 29.68 -37.07
N LEU A 245 2.04 30.85 -37.66
CA LEU A 245 1.01 31.84 -37.97
C LEU A 245 0.05 31.24 -39.02
N GLY A 246 -0.89 30.40 -38.57
CA GLY A 246 -1.84 29.68 -39.40
C GLY A 246 -3.25 30.19 -39.17
N SER A 247 -3.67 31.10 -40.05
CA SER A 247 -5.02 31.64 -40.20
C SER A 247 -6.15 30.68 -39.80
N THR A 248 -6.99 31.09 -38.84
CA THR A 248 -8.35 30.56 -38.72
C THR A 248 -9.34 31.70 -38.96
N PHE A 249 -9.56 31.99 -40.24
CA PHE A 249 -10.74 32.69 -40.70
C PHE A 249 -11.97 31.88 -40.28
N LYS A 250 -12.68 32.32 -39.23
CA LYS A 250 -14.06 31.90 -39.02
C LYS A 250 -14.93 32.68 -40.00
N SER A 251 -15.43 31.93 -40.96
CA SER A 251 -16.50 32.26 -41.89
C SER A 251 -17.64 32.99 -41.18
N MET A 252 -17.81 34.28 -41.47
CA MET A 252 -19.08 34.96 -41.27
C MET A 252 -19.91 34.77 -42.54
N GLN A 253 -21.09 34.17 -42.39
CA GLN A 253 -22.13 34.23 -43.40
C GLN A 253 -22.46 35.70 -43.72
N PRO A 254 -22.72 36.06 -44.98
CA PRO A 254 -23.25 37.38 -45.30
C PRO A 254 -24.71 37.47 -44.85
N PRO A 255 -25.17 38.60 -44.27
CA PRO A 255 -26.60 38.82 -44.09
C PRO A 255 -27.25 38.98 -45.46
N VAL A 256 -28.35 38.26 -45.60
CA VAL A 256 -29.23 38.23 -46.76
C VAL A 256 -29.78 39.64 -47.03
N SER A 257 -29.77 40.00 -48.31
CA SER A 257 -30.44 41.13 -48.97
C SER A 257 -31.66 41.70 -48.22
N LEU A 258 -31.57 42.98 -47.86
CA LEU A 258 -32.74 43.79 -47.52
C LEU A 258 -33.46 44.18 -48.81
N SER A 259 -34.59 43.52 -48.98
CA SER A 259 -35.63 43.79 -49.97
C SER A 259 -36.12 45.24 -49.87
N HIS A 260 -36.18 45.85 -51.05
CA HIS A 260 -37.09 46.92 -51.43
C HIS A 260 -38.47 46.75 -50.78
N ASN A 261 -38.91 47.74 -50.01
CA ASN A 261 -40.29 48.22 -49.97
C ASN A 261 -40.39 49.37 -48.97
N HIS A 262 -40.52 50.59 -49.49
CA HIS A 262 -41.40 51.56 -48.85
C HIS A 262 -42.11 52.37 -49.92
N ASN A 263 -43.37 52.00 -50.13
CA ASN A 263 -44.37 52.86 -50.71
C ASN A 263 -44.43 54.15 -49.88
N GLY A 264 -44.18 55.27 -50.55
CA GLY A 264 -44.44 56.63 -50.08
C GLY A 264 -45.36 57.29 -51.09
N ASP A 265 -46.64 57.07 -50.88
CA ASP A 265 -47.77 57.74 -51.51
C ASP A 265 -47.62 59.26 -51.39
N PHE A 266 -47.48 59.96 -52.51
CA PHE A 266 -47.75 61.39 -52.63
C PHE A 266 -48.59 61.62 -53.89
N SER A 267 -49.90 61.48 -53.68
CA SER A 267 -50.92 62.45 -54.10
C SER A 267 -50.78 63.05 -55.49
N ARG A 268 -51.59 62.51 -56.39
CA ARG A 268 -52.23 63.18 -57.53
C ARG A 268 -52.53 64.65 -57.21
N SER A 269 -51.72 65.56 -57.72
CA SER A 269 -52.11 66.94 -57.95
C SER A 269 -52.78 67.02 -59.32
N SER A 270 -54.04 67.42 -59.30
CA SER A 270 -54.91 67.73 -60.43
C SER A 270 -54.27 68.70 -61.43
N ASN A 271 -53.93 68.21 -62.62
CA ASN A 271 -53.66 69.03 -63.81
C ASN A 271 -54.86 69.05 -64.77
N SER A 272 -56.09 69.06 -64.24
CA SER A 272 -57.32 69.14 -65.06
C SER A 272 -57.59 70.52 -65.65
N ASP A 273 -56.91 71.57 -65.18
CA ASP A 273 -57.20 72.95 -65.57
C ASP A 273 -56.34 73.46 -66.73
N GLN A 274 -55.22 72.79 -67.06
CA GLN A 274 -54.41 73.13 -68.24
C GLN A 274 -54.92 72.46 -69.53
N ASP A 275 -55.46 71.24 -69.44
CA ASP A 275 -56.02 70.55 -70.62
C ASP A 275 -57.34 71.19 -71.10
N ALA A 276 -58.15 71.74 -70.19
CA ALA A 276 -59.38 72.47 -70.55
C ALA A 276 -59.08 73.79 -71.28
N SER A 277 -57.98 74.45 -70.94
CA SER A 277 -57.53 75.69 -71.60
C SER A 277 -57.00 75.43 -73.01
N VAL A 278 -56.28 74.31 -73.20
CA VAL A 278 -55.78 73.89 -74.51
C VAL A 278 -56.92 73.41 -75.42
N GLN A 279 -57.91 72.66 -74.89
CA GLN A 279 -59.09 72.23 -75.66
C GLN A 279 -59.99 73.40 -76.10
N SER A 280 -60.17 74.42 -75.26
CA SER A 280 -60.93 75.65 -75.58
C SER A 280 -60.29 76.49 -76.69
N ILE A 281 -58.95 76.51 -76.77
CA ILE A 281 -58.22 77.22 -77.82
C ILE A 281 -58.29 76.46 -79.16
N ILE A 282 -58.26 75.12 -79.12
CA ILE A 282 -58.42 74.28 -80.32
C ILE A 282 -59.83 74.41 -80.91
N GLU A 283 -60.86 74.47 -80.05
CA GLU A 283 -62.24 74.68 -80.49
C GLU A 283 -62.43 76.09 -81.10
N LYS A 284 -61.80 77.12 -80.52
CA LYS A 284 -61.78 78.48 -81.09
C LYS A 284 -61.03 78.61 -82.41
N MET A 285 -60.06 77.74 -82.69
CA MET A 285 -59.36 77.68 -83.98
C MET A 285 -60.15 76.91 -85.06
N GLN A 286 -61.04 75.99 -84.66
CA GLN A 286 -61.87 75.21 -85.60
C GLN A 286 -63.18 75.89 -86.00
N THR A 287 -63.70 76.84 -85.21
CA THR A 287 -64.96 77.56 -85.51
C THR A 287 -64.83 78.83 -86.34
N GLY A 288 -63.83 78.90 -87.23
CA GLY A 288 -63.87 79.76 -88.43
C GLY A 288 -64.37 81.19 -88.24
N LEU A 289 -64.01 81.87 -87.15
CA LEU A 289 -64.13 83.31 -87.05
C LEU A 289 -62.90 83.90 -87.73
N GLU A 290 -63.12 84.81 -88.67
CA GLU A 290 -62.08 85.54 -89.37
C GLU A 290 -60.97 85.98 -88.41
N VAL A 291 -59.80 85.34 -88.51
CA VAL A 291 -58.55 85.82 -87.91
C VAL A 291 -58.12 87.04 -88.74
N LYS A 292 -58.79 88.16 -88.50
CA LYS A 292 -58.21 89.48 -88.71
C LYS A 292 -57.56 89.88 -87.40
N ASP A 293 -56.23 89.95 -87.46
CA ASP A 293 -55.32 90.49 -86.46
C ASP A 293 -55.24 89.74 -85.13
N ILE A 294 -54.75 88.49 -85.17
CA ILE A 294 -53.84 88.06 -84.08
C ILE A 294 -52.58 88.89 -84.29
N ASN A 295 -52.54 90.04 -83.61
CA ASN A 295 -51.40 90.93 -83.60
C ASN A 295 -50.16 90.10 -83.24
N ARG A 296 -49.12 90.22 -84.06
CA ARG A 296 -47.79 89.60 -83.85
C ARG A 296 -47.31 89.71 -82.40
N SER A 297 -47.76 90.74 -81.68
CA SER A 297 -47.57 91.01 -80.25
C SER A 297 -48.06 89.90 -79.31
N GLU A 298 -49.29 89.37 -79.44
CA GLU A 298 -49.83 88.39 -78.47
C GLU A 298 -49.08 87.05 -78.56
N ILE A 299 -48.64 86.67 -79.76
CA ILE A 299 -47.79 85.48 -79.95
C ILE A 299 -46.42 85.70 -79.31
N ILE A 300 -45.84 86.90 -79.46
CA ILE A 300 -44.57 87.27 -78.82
C ILE A 300 -44.70 87.22 -77.30
N ASP A 301 -45.79 87.75 -76.73
CA ASP A 301 -46.04 87.76 -75.28
C ASP A 301 -46.17 86.33 -74.71
N ILE A 302 -46.80 85.40 -75.43
CA ILE A 302 -46.89 83.99 -75.03
C ILE A 302 -45.50 83.33 -75.03
N TYR A 303 -44.67 83.58 -76.04
CA TYR A 303 -43.30 83.05 -76.07
C TYR A 303 -42.42 83.69 -75.01
N GLU A 304 -42.57 84.98 -74.75
CA GLU A 304 -41.83 85.70 -73.71
C GLU A 304 -42.20 85.19 -72.31
N HIS A 305 -43.50 85.01 -72.02
CA HIS A 305 -43.95 84.37 -70.78
C HIS A 305 -43.42 82.94 -70.65
N LYS A 306 -43.38 82.16 -71.74
CA LYS A 306 -42.83 80.80 -71.74
C LYS A 306 -41.32 80.79 -71.51
N ILE A 307 -40.58 81.74 -72.07
CA ILE A 307 -39.15 81.94 -71.81
C ILE A 307 -38.92 82.28 -70.33
N GLN A 308 -39.70 83.20 -69.77
CA GLN A 308 -39.62 83.55 -68.33
C GLN A 308 -39.99 82.37 -67.43
N ALA A 309 -41.01 81.58 -67.79
CA ALA A 309 -41.37 80.36 -67.08
C ALA A 309 -40.26 79.29 -67.16
N PHE A 310 -39.56 79.19 -68.29
CA PHE A 310 -38.40 78.31 -68.41
C PHE A 310 -37.19 78.82 -67.62
N GLN A 311 -36.91 80.12 -67.62
CA GLN A 311 -35.82 80.71 -66.83
C GLN A 311 -36.04 80.57 -65.33
N THR A 312 -37.27 80.80 -64.84
CA THR A 312 -37.61 80.57 -63.42
C THR A 312 -37.50 79.09 -63.04
N LYS A 313 -37.90 78.18 -63.93
CA LYS A 313 -37.71 76.73 -63.74
C LYS A 313 -36.23 76.33 -63.76
N GLU A 314 -35.43 76.92 -64.64
CA GLU A 314 -33.98 76.72 -64.72
C GLU A 314 -33.30 77.19 -63.43
N ASN A 315 -33.63 78.39 -62.94
CA ASN A 315 -33.12 78.89 -61.66
C ASN A 315 -33.51 77.98 -60.49
N HIS A 316 -34.77 77.52 -60.44
CA HIS A 316 -35.20 76.60 -59.38
C HIS A 316 -34.48 75.23 -59.45
N LEU A 317 -34.22 74.72 -60.66
CA LEU A 317 -33.44 73.50 -60.84
C LEU A 317 -31.98 73.69 -60.43
N GLN A 318 -31.40 74.88 -60.68
CA GLN A 318 -30.05 75.22 -60.25
C GLN A 318 -29.96 75.29 -58.72
N ASP A 319 -30.91 75.96 -58.05
CA ASP A 319 -30.98 76.01 -56.59
C ASP A 319 -31.10 74.61 -55.98
N LEU A 320 -31.91 73.74 -56.58
CA LEU A 320 -32.08 72.36 -56.14
C LEU A 320 -30.79 71.54 -56.35
N LEU A 321 -30.08 71.77 -57.45
CA LEU A 321 -28.80 71.12 -57.74
C LEU A 321 -27.73 71.55 -56.73
N ASP A 322 -27.66 72.84 -56.41
CA ASP A 322 -26.71 73.40 -55.45
C ASP A 322 -27.01 72.89 -54.03
N ALA A 323 -28.28 72.87 -53.63
CA ALA A 323 -28.71 72.28 -52.36
C ALA A 323 -28.37 70.78 -52.26
N LYS A 324 -28.59 70.01 -53.34
CA LYS A 324 -28.23 68.59 -53.38
C LYS A 324 -26.72 68.38 -53.30
N THR A 325 -25.94 69.22 -53.96
CA THR A 325 -24.46 69.17 -53.94
C THR A 325 -23.93 69.47 -52.53
N LEU A 326 -24.48 70.49 -51.86
CA LEU A 326 -24.12 70.81 -50.48
C LEU A 326 -24.50 69.67 -49.53
N ALA A 327 -25.71 69.12 -49.65
CA ALA A 327 -26.16 67.98 -48.84
C ALA A 327 -25.28 66.74 -49.04
N LEU A 328 -24.84 66.46 -50.27
CA LEU A 328 -23.91 65.38 -50.57
C LEU A 328 -22.56 65.61 -49.88
N SER A 329 -22.00 66.81 -49.97
CA SER A 329 -20.72 67.13 -49.31
C SER A 329 -20.78 67.02 -47.78
N GLN A 330 -21.92 67.38 -47.17
CA GLN A 330 -22.14 67.22 -45.74
C GLN A 330 -22.27 65.74 -45.36
N ALA A 331 -22.96 64.94 -46.17
CA ALA A 331 -23.06 63.50 -45.97
C ALA A 331 -21.69 62.81 -46.06
N ASP A 332 -20.87 63.16 -47.07
CA ASP A 332 -19.52 62.63 -47.24
C ASP A 332 -18.61 62.98 -46.06
N ARG A 333 -18.70 64.22 -45.55
CA ARG A 333 -17.97 64.65 -44.34
C ARG A 333 -18.37 63.83 -43.11
N LEU A 334 -19.66 63.60 -42.90
CA LEU A 334 -20.14 62.79 -41.77
C LEU A 334 -19.69 61.33 -41.89
N ILE A 335 -19.74 60.75 -43.09
CA ILE A 335 -19.25 59.38 -43.35
C ILE A 335 -17.75 59.28 -43.05
N ALA A 336 -16.95 60.26 -43.50
CA ALA A 336 -15.52 60.28 -43.24
C ALA A 336 -15.21 60.40 -41.73
N GLN A 337 -15.95 61.25 -41.01
CA GLN A 337 -15.80 61.41 -39.57
C GLN A 337 -16.13 60.11 -38.82
N TYR A 338 -17.27 59.48 -39.14
CA TYR A 338 -17.67 58.21 -38.53
C TYR A 338 -16.64 57.10 -38.78
N ARG A 339 -16.07 57.02 -39.99
CA ARG A 339 -15.02 56.05 -40.31
C ARG A 339 -13.75 56.28 -39.49
N LEU A 340 -13.32 57.52 -39.32
CA LEU A 340 -12.13 57.85 -38.53
C LEU A 340 -12.34 57.56 -37.04
N GLU A 341 -13.51 57.88 -36.50
CA GLU A 341 -13.88 57.60 -35.12
C GLU A 341 -13.89 56.10 -34.85
N HIS A 342 -14.54 55.32 -35.73
CA HIS A 342 -14.55 53.87 -35.65
C HIS A 342 -13.14 53.26 -35.69
N ILE A 343 -12.29 53.68 -36.63
CA ILE A 343 -10.90 53.20 -36.73
C ILE A 343 -10.10 53.58 -35.46
N SER A 344 -10.33 54.76 -34.91
CA SER A 344 -9.68 55.21 -33.67
C SER A 344 -10.08 54.36 -32.47
N GLU A 345 -11.37 54.07 -32.32
CA GLU A 345 -11.89 53.20 -31.25
C GLU A 345 -11.32 51.77 -31.37
N GLU A 346 -11.32 51.20 -32.58
CA GLU A 346 -10.72 49.89 -32.82
C GLU A 346 -9.23 49.86 -32.50
N HIS A 347 -8.48 50.90 -32.87
CA HIS A 347 -7.06 51.01 -32.56
C HIS A 347 -6.82 51.12 -31.04
N GLN A 348 -7.63 51.91 -30.34
CA GLN A 348 -7.54 52.05 -28.89
C GLN A 348 -7.85 50.73 -28.17
N HIS A 349 -8.91 50.04 -28.59
CA HIS A 349 -9.28 48.74 -28.05
C HIS A 349 -8.17 47.71 -28.30
N LEU A 350 -7.62 47.67 -29.51
CA LEU A 350 -6.54 46.77 -29.88
C LEU A 350 -5.25 47.07 -29.09
N SER A 351 -4.90 48.34 -28.91
CA SER A 351 -3.76 48.77 -28.11
C SER A 351 -3.88 48.36 -26.64
N ALA A 352 -5.07 48.54 -26.04
CA ALA A 352 -5.35 48.09 -24.68
C ALA A 352 -5.22 46.56 -24.54
N ALA A 353 -5.76 45.80 -25.50
CA ALA A 353 -5.63 44.35 -25.53
C ALA A 353 -4.17 43.89 -25.66
N TYR A 354 -3.36 44.56 -26.48
CA TYR A 354 -1.92 44.28 -26.59
C TYR A 354 -1.16 44.56 -25.30
N SER A 355 -1.47 45.65 -24.61
CA SER A 355 -0.85 45.97 -23.30
C SER A 355 -1.16 44.89 -22.27
N ASP A 356 -2.43 44.48 -22.17
CA ASP A 356 -2.86 43.46 -21.21
C ASP A 356 -2.27 42.07 -21.50
N ILE A 357 -2.08 41.71 -22.79
CA ILE A 357 -1.35 40.48 -23.16
C ILE A 357 0.13 40.58 -22.76
N THR A 358 0.74 41.74 -22.94
CA THR A 358 2.16 41.97 -22.60
C THR A 358 2.38 41.84 -21.09
N ASP A 359 1.53 42.46 -20.27
CA ASP A 359 1.60 42.38 -18.81
C ASP A 359 1.42 40.94 -18.31
N ARG A 360 0.49 40.19 -18.92
CA ARG A 360 0.29 38.76 -18.63
C ARG A 360 1.50 37.93 -19.01
N TYR A 361 2.13 38.21 -20.14
CA TYR A 361 3.35 37.53 -20.57
C TYR A 361 4.52 37.78 -19.60
N GLU A 362 4.74 39.03 -19.18
CA GLU A 362 5.80 39.36 -18.21
C GLU A 362 5.56 38.69 -16.85
N SER A 363 4.32 38.66 -16.37
CA SER A 363 3.94 37.99 -15.13
C SER A 363 4.19 36.48 -15.20
N SER A 364 3.81 35.85 -16.32
CA SER A 364 4.07 34.43 -16.58
C SER A 364 5.57 34.15 -16.65
N GLN A 365 6.36 35.03 -17.28
CA GLN A 365 7.81 34.88 -17.38
C GLN A 365 8.49 34.95 -16.01
N LYS A 366 8.06 35.87 -15.13
CA LYS A 366 8.56 35.97 -13.75
C LYS A 366 8.25 34.69 -12.95
N THR A 367 7.03 34.18 -13.09
CA THR A 367 6.60 32.94 -12.42
C THR A 367 7.41 31.74 -12.89
N LEU A 368 7.66 31.64 -14.20
CA LEU A 368 8.49 30.58 -14.78
C LEU A 368 9.93 30.61 -14.28
N LEU A 369 10.52 31.79 -14.10
CA LEU A 369 11.85 31.94 -13.50
C LEU A 369 11.87 31.50 -12.03
N SER A 370 10.85 31.85 -11.25
CA SER A 370 10.71 31.40 -9.86
C SER A 370 10.63 29.88 -9.78
N LEU A 371 9.76 29.26 -10.60
CA LEU A 371 9.59 27.80 -10.64
C LEU A 371 10.88 27.07 -11.07
N LYS A 372 11.65 27.64 -12.02
CA LYS A 372 12.96 27.10 -12.39
C LYS A 372 13.95 27.12 -11.22
N GLN A 373 13.93 28.18 -10.41
CA GLN A 373 14.78 28.27 -9.23
C GLN A 373 14.36 27.26 -8.16
N GLU A 374 13.05 27.11 -7.91
CA GLU A 374 12.50 26.10 -7.01
C GLU A 374 12.89 24.67 -7.43
N LEU A 375 12.74 24.34 -8.73
CA LEU A 375 13.12 23.04 -9.27
C LEU A 375 14.62 22.75 -9.07
N LYS A 376 15.48 23.77 -9.25
CA LYS A 376 16.92 23.65 -8.97
C LYS A 376 17.16 23.33 -7.49
N THR A 377 16.55 24.07 -6.57
CA THR A 377 16.71 23.81 -5.12
C THR A 377 16.16 22.44 -4.70
N LEU A 378 15.06 22.00 -5.31
CA LEU A 378 14.46 20.70 -5.05
C LEU A 378 15.36 19.56 -5.54
N THR A 379 16.02 19.75 -6.69
CA THR A 379 16.99 18.80 -7.24
C THR A 379 18.22 18.68 -6.33
N GLU A 380 18.77 19.82 -5.86
CA GLU A 380 19.88 19.83 -4.90
C GLU A 380 19.52 19.13 -3.59
N MET A 381 18.31 19.36 -3.07
CA MET A 381 17.82 18.66 -1.87
C MET A 381 17.65 17.15 -2.11
N HIS A 382 17.14 16.76 -3.29
CA HIS A 382 17.00 15.35 -3.66
C HIS A 382 18.37 14.64 -3.68
N GLU A 383 19.40 15.26 -4.27
CA GLU A 383 20.76 14.70 -4.26
C GLU A 383 21.33 14.53 -2.85
N ILE A 384 21.06 15.48 -1.94
CA ILE A 384 21.48 15.40 -0.54
C ILE A 384 20.76 14.24 0.16
N LEU A 385 19.44 14.12 -0.01
CA LEU A 385 18.64 13.05 0.57
C LEU A 385 19.07 11.68 0.04
N GLN A 386 19.38 11.58 -1.26
CA GLN A 386 19.88 10.35 -1.87
C GLN A 386 21.21 9.92 -1.24
N LYS A 387 22.19 10.83 -1.12
CA LYS A 387 23.47 10.55 -0.45
C LYS A 387 23.29 10.15 1.02
N HIS A 388 22.35 10.79 1.72
CA HIS A 388 22.06 10.43 3.10
C HIS A 388 21.46 9.01 3.21
N ASN A 389 20.54 8.66 2.32
CA ASN A 389 19.94 7.33 2.28
C ASN A 389 20.98 6.24 1.97
N GLU A 390 21.88 6.48 1.02
CA GLU A 390 23.01 5.61 0.72
C GLU A 390 23.93 5.41 1.94
N SER A 391 24.24 6.49 2.67
CA SER A 391 25.02 6.42 3.91
C SER A 391 24.30 5.62 5.00
N LEU A 392 22.99 5.81 5.15
CA LEU A 392 22.19 5.08 6.14
C LEU A 392 22.11 3.58 5.81
N LYS A 393 21.99 3.24 4.51
CA LYS A 393 22.05 1.85 4.04
C LYS A 393 23.39 1.20 4.36
N GLN A 394 24.51 1.89 4.13
CA GLN A 394 25.83 1.39 4.50
C GLN A 394 25.97 1.17 6.01
N GLN A 395 25.44 2.09 6.84
CA GLN A 395 25.42 1.90 8.30
C GLN A 395 24.59 0.71 8.73
N HIS A 396 23.42 0.52 8.12
CA HIS A 396 22.56 -0.63 8.37
C HIS A 396 23.26 -1.95 8.02
N ASP A 397 23.92 -2.01 6.86
CA ASP A 397 24.64 -3.21 6.42
C ASP A 397 25.79 -3.57 7.37
N LEU A 398 26.56 -2.58 7.82
CA LEU A 398 27.62 -2.76 8.81
C LEU A 398 27.08 -3.24 10.16
N ALA A 399 25.98 -2.65 10.64
CA ALA A 399 25.35 -3.04 11.90
C ALA A 399 24.78 -4.47 11.84
N SER A 400 24.17 -4.83 10.70
CA SER A 400 23.67 -6.18 10.44
C SER A 400 24.79 -7.23 10.44
N GLU A 401 25.94 -6.91 9.82
CA GLU A 401 27.10 -7.80 9.84
C GLU A 401 27.66 -7.99 11.26
N GLN A 402 27.71 -6.91 12.05
CA GLN A 402 28.12 -6.98 13.47
C GLN A 402 27.16 -7.84 14.31
N LEU A 403 25.85 -7.68 14.12
CA LEU A 403 24.84 -8.49 14.80
C LEU A 403 24.99 -9.99 14.46
N SER A 404 25.25 -10.31 13.21
CA SER A 404 25.49 -11.70 12.77
C SER A 404 26.72 -12.31 13.46
N LYS A 405 27.84 -11.56 13.55
CA LYS A 405 29.06 -11.99 14.25
C LYS A 405 28.80 -12.25 15.73
N LEU A 406 28.15 -11.30 16.42
CA LEU A 406 27.80 -11.44 17.83
C LEU A 406 26.82 -12.61 18.09
N GLN A 407 25.88 -12.85 17.17
CA GLN A 407 24.97 -13.99 17.27
C GLN A 407 25.70 -15.33 17.16
N GLU A 408 26.71 -15.42 16.29
CA GLU A 408 27.53 -16.63 16.14
C GLU A 408 28.44 -16.84 17.37
N GLU A 409 29.08 -15.78 17.88
CA GLU A 409 29.84 -15.83 19.14
C GLU A 409 28.95 -16.29 20.30
N ARG A 410 27.71 -15.78 20.41
CA ARG A 410 26.74 -16.21 21.43
C ARG A 410 26.42 -17.69 21.32
N LYS A 411 26.24 -18.22 20.09
CA LYS A 411 26.00 -19.66 19.88
C LYS A 411 27.20 -20.50 20.31
N GLN A 412 28.42 -20.07 19.96
CA GLN A 412 29.65 -20.77 20.34
C GLN A 412 29.82 -20.79 21.86
N LEU A 413 29.66 -19.65 22.53
CA LEU A 413 29.72 -19.57 24.00
C LEU A 413 28.63 -20.41 24.66
N SER A 414 27.41 -20.41 24.13
CA SER A 414 26.33 -21.26 24.65
C SER A 414 26.65 -22.76 24.53
N LYS A 415 27.29 -23.18 23.42
CA LYS A 415 27.75 -24.56 23.26
C LYS A 415 28.84 -24.91 24.27
N GLN A 416 29.83 -24.03 24.45
CA GLN A 416 30.90 -24.21 25.45
C GLN A 416 30.34 -24.29 26.87
N LEU A 417 29.35 -23.46 27.20
CA LEU A 417 28.68 -23.48 28.49
C LEU A 417 28.03 -24.84 28.75
N LYS A 418 27.25 -25.35 27.79
CA LYS A 418 26.61 -26.68 27.89
C LYS A 418 27.63 -27.81 28.07
N GLU A 419 28.73 -27.79 27.32
CA GLU A 419 29.81 -28.78 27.48
C GLU A 419 30.48 -28.72 28.86
N LYS A 420 30.61 -27.53 29.43
CA LYS A 420 31.13 -27.34 30.79
C LYS A 420 30.13 -27.80 31.85
N GLU A 421 28.83 -27.52 31.66
CA GLU A 421 27.75 -28.00 32.53
C GLU A 421 27.70 -29.53 32.56
N THR A 422 27.79 -30.21 31.41
CA THR A 422 27.81 -31.68 31.36
C THR A 422 29.03 -32.26 32.07
N LYS A 423 30.22 -31.68 31.84
CA LYS A 423 31.46 -32.10 32.52
C LYS A 423 31.38 -31.89 34.03
N LEU A 424 30.80 -30.76 34.46
CA LEU A 424 30.60 -30.47 35.88
C LEU A 424 29.65 -31.49 36.50
N HIS A 425 28.53 -31.80 35.84
CA HIS A 425 27.59 -32.83 36.30
C HIS A 425 28.25 -34.21 36.42
N GLU A 426 29.08 -34.60 35.45
CA GLU A 426 29.87 -35.83 35.52
C GLU A 426 30.84 -35.83 36.71
N LEU A 427 31.58 -34.73 36.92
CA LEU A 427 32.49 -34.58 38.07
C LEU A 427 31.75 -34.63 39.40
N THR A 428 30.61 -33.97 39.53
CA THR A 428 29.78 -34.02 40.75
C THR A 428 29.32 -35.45 41.03
N LYS A 429 28.94 -36.20 39.98
CA LYS A 429 28.55 -37.61 40.12
C LYS A 429 29.73 -38.48 40.55
N THR A 430 30.92 -38.29 40.00
CA THR A 430 32.11 -39.06 40.43
C THR A 430 32.53 -38.71 41.84
N HIS A 431 32.47 -37.43 42.22
CA HIS A 431 32.74 -36.96 43.57
C HIS A 431 31.81 -37.64 44.59
N SER A 432 30.49 -37.65 44.36
CA SER A 432 29.53 -38.34 45.26
C SER A 432 29.82 -39.84 45.44
N LYS A 433 30.29 -40.52 44.38
CA LYS A 433 30.67 -41.94 44.44
C LYS A 433 31.94 -42.15 45.25
N LEU A 434 32.92 -41.25 45.11
CA LEU A 434 34.16 -41.30 45.89
C LEU A 434 33.90 -41.00 47.36
N GLU A 435 33.06 -40.02 47.65
CA GLU A 435 32.64 -39.65 49.00
C GLU A 435 31.96 -40.83 49.71
N SER A 436 31.02 -41.51 49.06
CA SER A 436 30.40 -42.73 49.61
C SER A 436 31.40 -43.88 49.84
N LYS A 437 32.41 -44.04 48.98
CA LYS A 437 33.48 -45.03 49.19
C LYS A 437 34.38 -44.64 50.36
N TYR A 438 34.73 -43.37 50.48
CA TYR A 438 35.53 -42.85 51.58
C TYR A 438 34.82 -43.06 52.91
N GLU A 439 33.52 -42.73 52.99
CA GLU A 439 32.72 -42.92 54.20
C GLU A 439 32.62 -44.39 54.62
N LYS A 440 32.53 -45.32 53.66
CA LYS A 440 32.60 -46.76 53.95
C LYS A 440 33.97 -47.18 54.48
N ALA A 441 35.04 -46.76 53.82
CA ALA A 441 36.40 -47.06 54.25
C ALA A 441 36.72 -46.46 55.63
N GLU A 442 36.16 -45.29 55.95
CA GLU A 442 36.30 -44.67 57.26
C GLU A 442 35.57 -45.45 58.35
N LYS A 443 34.36 -45.97 58.08
CA LYS A 443 33.65 -46.88 58.99
C LYS A 443 34.42 -48.18 59.21
N GLU A 444 34.91 -48.81 58.15
CA GLU A 444 35.74 -50.02 58.26
C GLU A 444 37.02 -49.76 59.06
N ARG A 445 37.69 -48.62 58.83
CA ARG A 445 38.87 -48.22 59.62
C ARG A 445 38.54 -48.08 61.10
N ALA A 446 37.43 -47.41 61.43
CA ALA A 446 36.99 -47.25 62.82
C ALA A 446 36.67 -48.60 63.48
N GLU A 447 35.99 -49.51 62.76
CA GLU A 447 35.72 -50.87 63.24
C GLU A 447 37.01 -51.65 63.51
N LEU A 448 37.97 -51.63 62.58
CA LEU A 448 39.28 -52.26 62.76
C LEU A 448 40.06 -51.67 63.94
N GLU A 449 40.00 -50.35 64.13
CA GLU A 449 40.64 -49.66 65.26
C GLU A 449 40.03 -50.11 66.59
N THR A 450 38.71 -50.18 66.70
CA THR A 450 38.04 -50.76 67.89
C THR A 450 38.38 -52.24 68.11
N GLY A 451 38.57 -53.00 67.02
CA GLY A 451 39.00 -54.40 67.07
C GLY A 451 40.43 -54.55 67.59
N LEU A 452 41.35 -53.69 67.12
CA LEU A 452 42.74 -53.64 67.57
C LEU A 452 42.83 -53.30 69.06
N ASP A 453 42.03 -52.36 69.54
CA ASP A 453 42.02 -52.01 70.97
C ASP A 453 41.52 -53.17 71.84
N LYS A 454 40.46 -53.88 71.42
CA LYS A 454 40.02 -55.12 72.08
C LYS A 454 41.13 -56.17 72.12
N MET A 455 41.82 -56.37 70.99
CA MET A 455 42.94 -57.33 70.93
C MET A 455 44.09 -56.91 71.86
N ARG A 456 44.46 -55.63 71.89
CA ARG A 456 45.44 -55.09 72.85
C ARG A 456 45.04 -55.34 74.29
N ASP A 457 43.76 -55.12 74.64
CA ASP A 457 43.25 -55.40 75.98
C ASP A 457 43.33 -56.89 76.33
N THR A 458 42.94 -57.78 75.41
CA THR A 458 43.05 -59.23 75.63
C THR A 458 44.51 -59.69 75.73
N LEU A 459 45.40 -59.11 74.93
CA LEU A 459 46.84 -59.39 74.97
C LEU A 459 47.42 -58.95 76.31
N ASN A 460 47.12 -57.74 76.78
CA ASN A 460 47.55 -57.23 78.08
C ASN A 460 47.05 -58.12 79.23
N LYS A 461 45.77 -58.53 79.21
CA LYS A 461 45.21 -59.47 80.18
C LYS A 461 45.96 -60.81 80.16
N THR A 462 46.17 -61.37 78.96
CA THR A 462 46.88 -62.65 78.78
C THR A 462 48.33 -62.53 79.27
N GLU A 463 49.02 -61.45 78.94
CA GLU A 463 50.39 -61.21 79.39
C GLU A 463 50.47 -61.04 80.92
N GLN A 464 49.49 -60.41 81.55
CA GLN A 464 49.38 -60.31 83.00
C GLN A 464 49.17 -61.68 83.65
N THR A 465 48.29 -62.53 83.10
CA THR A 465 48.12 -63.92 83.57
C THR A 465 49.39 -64.76 83.36
N ARG A 466 50.10 -64.57 82.24
CA ARG A 466 51.40 -65.23 81.99
C ARG A 466 52.43 -64.82 83.04
N LYS A 467 52.52 -63.53 83.39
CA LYS A 467 53.41 -63.04 84.46
C LYS A 467 53.06 -63.64 85.82
N GLN A 468 51.77 -63.79 86.14
CA GLN A 468 51.32 -64.46 87.37
C GLN A 468 51.72 -65.94 87.39
N PHE A 469 51.47 -66.68 86.31
CA PHE A 469 51.90 -68.08 86.20
C PHE A 469 53.42 -68.23 86.26
N GLN A 470 54.18 -67.32 85.62
CA GLN A 470 55.63 -67.29 85.70
C GLN A 470 56.10 -67.12 87.15
N GLN A 471 55.50 -66.19 87.92
CA GLN A 471 55.80 -66.02 89.34
C GLN A 471 55.47 -67.27 90.16
N GLN A 472 54.32 -67.91 89.89
CA GLN A 472 53.95 -69.17 90.53
C GLN A 472 54.96 -70.28 90.22
N VAL A 473 55.37 -70.44 88.97
CA VAL A 473 56.41 -71.41 88.57
C VAL A 473 57.72 -71.13 89.27
N SER A 474 58.21 -69.88 89.30
CA SER A 474 59.45 -69.54 90.01
C SER A 474 59.35 -69.79 91.52
N SER A 475 58.17 -69.57 92.13
CA SER A 475 57.94 -69.90 93.54
C SER A 475 57.96 -71.41 93.80
N LEU A 476 57.38 -72.20 92.90
CA LEU A 476 57.39 -73.66 92.97
C LEU A 476 58.79 -74.22 92.74
N GLU A 477 59.55 -73.68 91.78
CA GLU A 477 60.95 -74.03 91.56
C GLU A 477 61.80 -73.78 92.81
N LEU A 478 61.56 -72.69 93.54
CA LEU A 478 62.23 -72.40 94.80
C LEU A 478 61.86 -73.43 95.88
N VAL A 479 60.57 -73.78 96.01
CA VAL A 479 60.10 -74.82 96.94
C VAL A 479 60.70 -76.19 96.60
N CYS A 480 60.74 -76.55 95.31
CA CYS A 480 61.37 -77.79 94.86
C CYS A 480 62.86 -77.83 95.22
N LYS A 481 63.61 -76.74 94.99
CA LYS A 481 65.02 -76.63 95.41
C LYS A 481 65.20 -76.75 96.93
N GLN A 482 64.29 -76.15 97.70
CA GLN A 482 64.30 -76.26 99.15
C GLN A 482 64.08 -77.72 99.60
N HIS A 483 63.10 -78.40 99.01
CA HIS A 483 62.85 -79.83 99.27
C HIS A 483 64.01 -80.73 98.83
N GLU A 484 64.65 -80.46 97.69
CA GLU A 484 65.86 -81.17 97.26
C GLU A 484 67.01 -80.99 98.27
N ALA A 485 67.22 -79.77 98.78
CA ALA A 485 68.22 -79.51 99.81
C ALA A 485 67.90 -80.21 101.14
N ASP A 486 66.62 -80.20 101.56
CA ASP A 486 66.17 -80.92 102.75
C ASP A 486 66.37 -82.44 102.59
N LEU A 487 66.07 -83.00 101.41
CA LEU A 487 66.31 -84.41 101.10
C LEU A 487 67.80 -84.76 101.18
N LEU A 488 68.68 -83.92 100.62
CA LEU A 488 70.14 -84.10 100.72
C LEU A 488 70.62 -84.09 102.18
N SER A 489 70.11 -83.17 103.01
CA SER A 489 70.45 -83.12 104.44
C SER A 489 69.98 -84.37 105.19
N LYS A 490 68.79 -84.88 104.85
CA LYS A 490 68.30 -86.15 105.41
C LYS A 490 69.11 -87.35 104.94
N ASP A 491 69.53 -87.40 103.69
CA ASP A 491 70.43 -88.44 103.17
C ASP A 491 71.78 -88.41 103.89
N GLU A 492 72.29 -87.23 104.23
CA GLU A 492 73.52 -87.05 105.00
C GLU A 492 73.35 -87.55 106.45
N GLN A 493 72.21 -87.27 107.08
CA GLN A 493 71.84 -87.87 108.38
C GLN A 493 71.73 -89.40 108.32
N ILE A 494 71.18 -89.96 107.24
CA ILE A 494 71.08 -91.41 107.04
C ILE A 494 72.49 -92.03 106.90
N LYS A 495 73.41 -91.38 106.19
CA LYS A 495 74.82 -91.81 106.10
C LYS A 495 75.54 -91.78 107.45
N GLU A 496 75.31 -90.76 108.27
CA GLU A 496 75.87 -90.68 109.63
C GLU A 496 75.33 -91.81 110.51
N LEU A 497 74.02 -92.08 110.48
CA LEU A 497 73.41 -93.20 111.21
C LEU A 497 73.91 -94.56 110.70
N SER A 498 74.11 -94.71 109.39
CA SER A 498 74.71 -95.91 108.78
C SER A 498 76.13 -96.16 109.29
N THR A 499 76.98 -95.13 109.34
CA THR A 499 78.36 -95.28 109.83
C THR A 499 78.44 -95.54 111.33
N GLN A 500 77.49 -95.04 112.12
CA GLN A 500 77.36 -95.44 113.52
C GLN A 500 76.95 -96.91 113.65
N LEU A 501 75.98 -97.37 112.86
CA LEU A 501 75.55 -98.78 112.85
C LEU A 501 76.71 -99.73 112.47
N GLU A 502 77.56 -99.32 111.52
CA GLU A 502 78.75 -100.06 111.10
C GLU A 502 79.78 -100.20 112.23
N LYS A 503 79.99 -99.13 113.02
CA LYS A 503 80.84 -99.16 114.23
C LYS A 503 80.29 -100.10 115.29
N HIS A 504 78.96 -100.09 115.53
CA HIS A 504 78.31 -101.02 116.44
C HIS A 504 78.43 -102.49 115.96
N THR A 505 78.39 -102.71 114.65
CA THR A 505 78.55 -104.03 114.03
C THR A 505 79.98 -104.57 114.17
N GLN A 506 81.00 -103.72 114.03
CA GLN A 506 82.41 -104.09 114.26
C GLN A 506 82.70 -104.40 115.74
N ILE A 507 82.06 -103.71 116.67
CA ILE A 507 82.17 -104.01 118.11
C ILE A 507 81.52 -105.37 118.45
N ALA A 508 80.40 -105.70 117.80
CA ALA A 508 79.72 -106.98 117.99
C ALA A 508 80.55 -108.18 117.47
N ALA A 509 81.35 -107.99 116.41
CA ALA A 509 82.18 -109.04 115.82
C ALA A 509 83.41 -109.44 116.67
N LEU A 510 83.93 -108.55 117.52
CA LEU A 510 85.14 -108.81 118.31
C LEU A 510 84.87 -109.56 119.63
N ILE A 511 83.63 -109.53 120.14
CA ILE A 511 83.24 -110.20 121.39
C ILE A 511 82.94 -111.70 121.17
N HIS A 512 82.78 -112.15 119.92
CA HIS A 512 82.27 -113.49 119.60
C HIS A 512 83.30 -114.57 119.21
N SER A 513 84.62 -114.30 119.27
CA SER A 513 85.68 -115.24 118.81
C SER A 513 86.55 -115.90 119.91
N LEU A 514 86.18 -115.82 121.20
CA LEU A 514 86.87 -116.50 122.32
C LEU A 514 86.01 -117.51 123.13
N SER A 515 84.91 -118.07 122.61
CA SER A 515 84.23 -119.18 123.29
C SER A 515 83.43 -120.12 122.35
N SER A 516 83.96 -121.35 122.20
CA SER A 516 83.33 -122.64 121.83
C SER A 516 82.41 -122.81 120.59
N GLY A 517 82.87 -123.62 119.61
CA GLY A 517 82.29 -124.92 119.23
C GLY A 517 80.95 -125.08 118.48
N LYS A 518 81.05 -125.68 117.26
CA LYS A 518 80.14 -126.66 116.58
C LYS A 518 78.93 -126.18 115.74
N SER A 519 78.86 -126.75 114.51
CA SER A 519 77.69 -127.04 113.62
C SER A 519 76.80 -125.88 113.13
N GLU A 520 76.05 -125.89 112.02
CA GLU A 520 75.91 -126.65 110.76
C GLU A 520 74.63 -126.06 110.11
N SER A 521 74.57 -125.95 108.76
CA SER A 521 73.36 -125.64 107.94
C SER A 521 72.68 -124.26 108.15
N GLY A 522 72.03 -123.60 107.20
CA GLY A 522 71.56 -123.88 105.84
C GLY A 522 70.57 -122.75 105.46
N ALA A 523 70.38 -122.52 104.15
CA ALA A 523 69.14 -122.12 103.44
C ALA A 523 68.16 -121.10 104.10
N SER A 524 67.49 -120.15 103.46
CA SER A 524 67.11 -119.89 102.07
C SER A 524 66.12 -118.71 102.10
N VAL A 525 66.03 -117.96 100.98
CA VAL A 525 64.77 -117.50 100.34
C VAL A 525 63.88 -116.47 101.07
N ALA A 526 63.63 -115.33 100.42
CA ALA A 526 62.35 -115.08 99.71
C ALA A 526 62.21 -113.62 99.20
N LYS A 527 61.85 -113.54 97.91
CA LYS A 527 61.21 -112.44 97.14
C LYS A 527 62.00 -111.19 96.78
#